data_AF-A0ABD2D6I4-F1
#
_entry.id   AF-A0ABD2D6I4-F1
#
_cell.length_a   1.000
_cell.length_b   1.000
_cell.length_c   1.000
_cell.angle_alpha   90.00
_cell.angle_beta   90.00
_cell.angle_gamma   90.00
#
_symmetry.space_group_name_H-M   'P 1'
#
loop_
_entity.id
_entity.type
_entity.pdbx_description
1 polymer ?
#
loop_
_entity_poly.entity_id
_entity_poly.type
_entity_poly.pdbx_seq_one_letter_code
_entity_poly.pdbx_strand_id
1 'polypeptide(L)'
;MGLRLCPDRAALPLGGLLFLLLLLMLLADPAQPARRHPPVVLVPGDLGNQLEAKLDKPTVVHYLCSKRTDNYFTLWLNLELLLPVIIDCWIDNIRLVYNKTSRATQFPNGVDVRVPGFGKTFSLEFLDPSKSSVGSYFHTMVESLVGWGYMRGEDVRGAPYDWRRAPTAATGLERQVYPCLRGIGRALGGRGQDPARLGLRRQQPDPSHWAPEDPGAAAVCRFHQLAAALQLYLVT
;
A
#
# COMPACT_ATOMS: atom_id res chain seq x y z
N MET A 1 36.53 -1.01 -82.01
CA MET A 1 36.26 -1.34 -80.59
C MET A 1 36.09 -0.05 -79.83
N GLY A 2 34.89 0.26 -79.36
CA GLY A 2 34.60 1.50 -78.63
C GLY A 2 33.29 1.40 -77.88
N LEU A 3 33.33 0.77 -76.70
CA LEU A 3 32.23 0.74 -75.75
C LEU A 3 32.09 2.13 -75.11
N ARG A 4 31.00 2.85 -75.40
CA ARG A 4 30.56 3.97 -74.57
C ARG A 4 29.54 3.44 -73.56
N LEU A 5 29.97 3.33 -72.30
CA LEU A 5 29.09 3.16 -71.16
C LEU A 5 28.32 4.46 -70.92
N CYS A 6 26.99 4.43 -71.08
CA CYS A 6 26.11 5.46 -70.52
C CYS A 6 25.89 5.18 -69.03
N PRO A 7 26.05 6.17 -68.13
CA PRO A 7 25.66 6.01 -66.74
C PRO A 7 24.15 6.21 -66.64
N ASP A 8 23.41 5.12 -66.43
CA ASP A 8 21.97 5.18 -66.20
C ASP A 8 21.71 5.69 -64.78
N ARG A 9 21.59 7.01 -64.62
CA ARG A 9 21.06 7.60 -63.40
C ARG A 9 19.55 7.42 -63.43
N ALA A 10 19.08 6.32 -62.86
CA ALA A 10 17.68 6.11 -62.55
C ALA A 10 17.19 7.20 -61.58
N ALA A 11 16.70 8.31 -62.13
CA ALA A 11 15.95 9.30 -61.37
C ALA A 11 14.59 8.69 -61.05
N LEU A 12 14.36 8.30 -59.79
CA LEU A 12 13.02 7.90 -59.35
C LEU A 12 12.05 9.06 -59.66
N PRO A 13 10.96 8.81 -60.41
CA PRO A 13 10.00 9.86 -60.74
C PRO A 13 9.41 10.43 -59.45
N LEU A 14 9.17 11.75 -59.38
CA LEU A 14 8.56 12.40 -58.19
C LEU A 14 7.29 11.69 -57.72
N GLY A 15 6.54 11.05 -58.62
CA GLY A 15 5.37 10.23 -58.30
C GLY A 15 5.68 8.97 -57.48
N GLY A 16 6.85 8.34 -57.69
CA GLY A 16 7.31 7.20 -56.90
C GLY A 16 7.70 7.59 -55.48
N LEU A 17 8.32 8.76 -55.30
CA LEU A 17 8.63 9.30 -53.97
C LEU A 17 7.35 9.66 -53.21
N LEU A 18 6.39 10.29 -53.88
CA LEU A 18 5.10 10.65 -53.29
C LEU A 18 4.29 9.41 -52.89
N PHE A 19 4.30 8.36 -53.74
CA PHE A 19 3.65 7.09 -53.46
C PHE A 19 4.33 6.34 -52.29
N LEU A 20 5.65 6.36 -52.22
CA LEU A 20 6.42 5.78 -51.11
C LEU A 20 6.14 6.53 -49.80
N LEU A 21 6.07 7.86 -49.82
CA LEU A 21 5.71 8.68 -48.66
C LEU A 21 4.27 8.43 -48.21
N LEU A 22 3.32 8.32 -49.16
CA LEU A 22 1.93 8.01 -48.86
C LEU A 22 1.79 6.60 -48.27
N LEU A 23 2.55 5.62 -48.79
CA LEU A 23 2.62 4.27 -48.25
C LEU A 23 3.24 4.25 -46.85
N LEU A 24 4.30 5.04 -46.60
CA LEU A 24 4.88 5.20 -45.26
C LEU A 24 3.88 5.81 -44.26
N MET A 25 3.08 6.77 -44.70
CA MET A 25 2.04 7.40 -43.87
C MET A 25 0.84 6.48 -43.63
N LEU A 26 0.53 5.56 -44.56
CA LEU A 26 -0.49 4.51 -44.36
C LEU A 26 0.02 3.35 -43.48
N LEU A 27 1.33 3.06 -43.49
CA LEU A 27 1.97 2.06 -42.63
C LEU A 27 2.32 2.63 -41.24
N ALA A 28 2.29 3.95 -41.06
CA ALA A 28 2.35 4.58 -39.76
C ALA A 28 1.03 4.31 -39.04
N ASP A 29 0.99 3.19 -38.31
CA ASP A 29 -0.09 2.90 -37.36
C ASP A 29 -0.23 4.12 -36.43
N PRO A 30 -1.39 4.80 -36.37
CA PRO A 30 -1.59 5.86 -35.40
C PRO A 30 -1.29 5.25 -34.05
N ALA A 31 -0.18 5.69 -33.44
CA ALA A 31 0.41 5.11 -32.24
C ALA A 31 -0.72 4.59 -31.34
N GLN A 32 -0.89 3.25 -31.32
CA GLN A 32 -1.91 2.63 -30.47
C GLN A 32 -1.74 3.27 -29.10
N PRO A 33 -2.80 3.81 -28.47
CA PRO A 33 -2.65 4.41 -27.15
C PRO A 33 -1.92 3.37 -26.32
N ALA A 34 -0.68 3.69 -25.92
CA ALA A 34 0.20 2.73 -25.30
C ALA A 34 -0.62 2.04 -24.22
N ARG A 35 -0.75 0.69 -24.29
CA ARG A 35 -1.56 -0.06 -23.32
C ARG A 35 -0.98 0.20 -21.94
N ARG A 36 -1.47 1.26 -21.29
CA ARG A 36 -1.06 1.62 -19.95
C ARG A 36 -1.65 0.57 -19.03
N HIS A 37 -0.78 -0.04 -18.26
CA HIS A 37 -1.18 -0.95 -17.20
C HIS A 37 -2.15 -0.22 -16.27
N PRO A 38 -3.19 -0.91 -15.74
CA PRO A 38 -4.08 -0.29 -14.77
C PRO A 38 -3.27 0.12 -13.53
N PRO A 39 -3.62 1.23 -12.87
CA PRO A 39 -2.95 1.63 -11.64
C PRO A 39 -3.13 0.56 -10.54
N VAL A 40 -2.16 0.45 -9.66
CA VAL A 40 -2.14 -0.48 -8.53
C VAL A 40 -2.06 0.30 -7.22
N VAL A 41 -2.99 0.00 -6.30
CA VAL A 41 -2.92 0.46 -4.91
C VAL A 41 -2.60 -0.71 -4.00
N LEU A 42 -1.51 -0.58 -3.26
CA LEU A 42 -1.07 -1.56 -2.29
C LEU A 42 -1.61 -1.17 -0.91
N VAL A 43 -2.50 -2.00 -0.37
CA VAL A 43 -3.02 -1.88 0.99
C VAL A 43 -2.35 -2.97 1.83
N PRO A 44 -1.55 -2.62 2.84
CA PRO A 44 -0.85 -3.62 3.65
C PRO A 44 -1.78 -4.36 4.62
N GLY A 45 -1.31 -5.49 5.15
CA GLY A 45 -1.94 -6.16 6.29
C GLY A 45 -1.55 -5.54 7.64
N ASP A 46 -1.90 -6.23 8.73
CA ASP A 46 -1.44 -5.88 10.07
C ASP A 46 0.11 -5.91 10.14
N LEU A 47 0.69 -4.98 10.89
CA LEU A 47 2.14 -4.73 10.95
C LEU A 47 2.82 -4.38 9.61
N GLY A 48 2.05 -4.24 8.53
CA GLY A 48 2.56 -4.21 7.15
C GLY A 48 3.01 -2.86 6.62
N ASN A 49 3.07 -1.83 7.46
CA ASN A 49 3.71 -0.56 7.12
C ASN A 49 4.37 0.09 8.33
N GLN A 50 5.34 0.96 8.04
CA GLN A 50 6.01 1.78 9.05
C GLN A 50 5.03 2.63 9.86
N LEU A 51 5.36 2.89 11.12
CA LEU A 51 4.75 3.90 11.98
C LEU A 51 5.85 4.80 12.56
N GLU A 52 5.56 6.09 12.68
CA GLU A 52 6.44 7.06 13.33
C GLU A 52 5.79 7.64 14.57
N ALA A 53 6.58 7.95 15.60
CA ALA A 53 6.10 8.56 16.82
C ALA A 53 6.91 9.77 17.25
N LYS A 54 6.27 10.67 18.00
CA LYS A 54 6.90 11.79 18.70
C LYS A 54 6.42 11.82 20.15
N LEU A 55 7.35 12.05 21.10
CA LEU A 55 7.09 11.93 22.53
C LEU A 55 7.21 13.27 23.25
N ASP A 56 6.32 13.48 24.22
CA ASP A 56 6.34 14.51 25.27
C ASP A 56 5.57 13.97 26.51
N LYS A 57 6.04 12.86 27.06
CA LYS A 57 5.37 12.07 28.09
C LYS A 57 5.58 12.65 29.49
N PRO A 58 4.54 12.70 30.34
CA PRO A 58 4.68 13.15 31.73
C PRO A 58 5.49 12.16 32.59
N THR A 59 5.29 10.86 32.35
CA THR A 59 5.92 9.75 33.09
C THR A 59 6.40 8.67 32.13
N VAL A 60 7.29 7.82 32.62
CA VAL A 60 7.83 6.66 31.90
C VAL A 60 7.83 5.45 32.82
N VAL A 61 7.74 4.27 32.23
CA VAL A 61 7.71 2.99 32.95
C VAL A 61 9.06 2.60 33.53
N HIS A 62 10.15 3.06 32.91
CA HIS A 62 11.52 2.76 33.33
C HIS A 62 12.45 3.95 33.04
N TYR A 63 13.55 4.09 33.78
CA TYR A 63 14.47 5.22 33.67
C TYR A 63 15.22 5.28 32.32
N LEU A 64 15.29 4.16 31.61
CA LEU A 64 15.88 4.06 30.27
C LEU A 64 14.95 4.59 29.16
N CYS A 65 13.66 4.79 29.44
CA CYS A 65 12.71 5.23 28.44
C CYS A 65 12.76 6.74 28.24
N SER A 66 12.82 7.16 26.98
CA SER A 66 12.75 8.59 26.63
C SER A 66 11.39 9.19 26.97
N LYS A 67 11.40 10.30 27.70
CA LYS A 67 10.20 11.11 27.93
C LYS A 67 9.84 11.96 26.72
N ARG A 68 10.83 12.50 26.02
CA ARG A 68 10.65 13.48 24.96
C ARG A 68 11.53 13.20 23.76
N THR A 69 11.04 13.51 22.56
CA THR A 69 11.83 13.48 21.33
C THR A 69 11.63 14.78 20.55
N ASP A 70 12.70 15.29 19.94
CA ASP A 70 12.63 16.53 19.16
C ASP A 70 11.87 16.32 17.83
N ASN A 71 12.15 15.19 17.18
CA ASN A 71 11.59 14.80 15.91
C ASN A 71 10.77 13.50 16.03
N TYR A 72 10.02 13.20 14.96
CA TYR A 72 9.46 11.88 14.79
C TYR A 72 10.58 10.87 14.56
N PHE A 73 10.44 9.69 15.17
CA PHE A 73 11.31 8.54 14.94
C PHE A 73 10.47 7.35 14.49
N THR A 74 11.10 6.37 13.82
CA THR A 74 10.44 5.13 13.42
C THR A 74 10.11 4.29 14.65
N LEU A 75 8.82 4.23 14.97
CA LEU A 75 8.27 3.41 16.05
C LEU A 75 8.12 1.95 15.61
N TRP A 76 7.80 1.72 14.34
CA TRP A 76 7.71 0.40 13.73
C TRP A 76 8.21 0.44 12.28
N LEU A 77 9.04 -0.48 11.81
CA LEU A 77 9.84 -1.43 12.59
C LEU A 77 11.19 -0.78 12.95
N ASN A 78 11.60 -0.91 14.21
CA ASN A 78 12.93 -0.56 14.66
C ASN A 78 13.40 -1.65 15.64
N LEU A 79 14.38 -2.45 15.21
CA LEU A 79 14.84 -3.62 15.95
C LEU A 79 15.51 -3.26 17.29
N GLU A 80 16.10 -2.07 17.40
CA GLU A 80 16.74 -1.60 18.64
C GLU A 80 15.70 -1.37 19.75
N LEU A 81 14.48 -0.98 19.37
CA LEU A 81 13.38 -0.79 20.31
C LEU A 81 12.80 -2.11 20.84
N LEU A 82 13.14 -3.24 20.22
CA LEU A 82 12.64 -4.56 20.57
C LEU A 82 13.60 -5.37 21.47
N LEU A 83 14.74 -4.78 21.86
CA LEU A 83 15.67 -5.43 22.79
C LEU A 83 15.00 -5.61 24.17
N PRO A 84 15.33 -6.67 24.93
CA PRO A 84 14.65 -6.99 26.20
C PRO A 84 14.62 -5.87 27.25
N VAL A 85 15.58 -4.97 27.21
CA VAL A 85 15.67 -3.82 28.15
C VAL A 85 14.83 -2.61 27.68
N ILE A 86 14.55 -2.51 26.38
CA ILE A 86 13.90 -1.36 25.74
C ILE A 86 12.45 -1.67 25.34
N ILE A 87 12.08 -2.96 25.24
CA ILE A 87 10.76 -3.41 24.79
C ILE A 87 9.63 -2.81 25.64
N ASP A 88 9.82 -2.63 26.95
CA ASP A 88 8.83 -2.01 27.82
C ASP A 88 8.57 -0.54 27.46
N CYS A 89 9.61 0.19 27.05
CA CYS A 89 9.48 1.56 26.54
C CYS A 89 8.69 1.57 25.23
N TRP A 90 8.95 0.61 24.34
CA TRP A 90 8.24 0.48 23.08
C TRP A 90 6.76 0.15 23.29
N ILE A 91 6.45 -0.82 24.16
CA ILE A 91 5.07 -1.19 24.53
C ILE A 91 4.31 0.02 25.08
N ASP A 92 4.91 0.80 25.98
CA ASP A 92 4.25 1.98 26.56
C ASP A 92 4.02 3.11 25.54
N ASN A 93 4.77 3.14 24.44
CA ASN A 93 4.59 4.12 23.36
C ASN A 93 3.58 3.65 22.30
N ILE A 94 3.60 2.37 21.92
CA ILE A 94 2.77 1.84 20.84
C ILE A 94 1.37 1.40 21.30
N ARG A 95 1.14 1.17 22.60
CA ARG A 95 -0.17 0.75 23.10
C ARG A 95 -1.28 1.77 22.77
N LEU A 96 -2.49 1.27 22.62
CA LEU A 96 -3.70 2.10 22.55
C LEU A 96 -4.43 2.08 23.89
N VAL A 97 -5.00 3.23 24.27
CA VAL A 97 -5.86 3.36 25.46
C VAL A 97 -7.30 3.37 25.01
N TYR A 98 -8.09 2.38 25.42
CA TYR A 98 -9.51 2.31 25.11
C TYR A 98 -10.34 3.12 26.09
N ASN A 99 -11.09 4.10 25.58
CA ASN A 99 -12.05 4.86 26.37
C ASN A 99 -13.43 4.20 26.28
N LYS A 100 -13.91 3.65 27.41
CA LYS A 100 -15.19 2.94 27.48
C LYS A 100 -16.40 3.84 27.22
N THR A 101 -16.31 5.13 27.56
CA THR A 101 -17.40 6.10 27.40
C THR A 101 -17.55 6.53 25.95
N SER A 102 -16.46 6.95 25.30
CA SER A 102 -16.49 7.34 23.87
C SER A 102 -16.44 6.16 22.91
N ARG A 103 -16.19 4.94 23.42
CA ARG A 103 -16.03 3.70 22.65
C ARG A 103 -14.92 3.80 21.59
N ALA A 104 -13.91 4.64 21.84
CA ALA A 104 -12.82 4.91 20.91
C ALA A 104 -11.44 4.70 21.55
N THR A 105 -10.43 4.47 20.71
CA THR A 105 -9.04 4.36 21.13
C THR A 105 -8.32 5.70 21.03
N GLN A 106 -7.43 5.95 22.00
CA GLN A 106 -6.57 7.13 22.07
C GLN A 106 -5.11 6.68 22.21
N PHE A 107 -4.18 7.56 21.84
CA PHE A 107 -2.78 7.35 22.14
C PHE A 107 -2.49 7.62 23.62
N PRO A 108 -1.41 7.06 24.19
CA PRO A 108 -0.97 7.41 25.54
C PRO A 108 -0.67 8.92 25.66
N ASN A 109 -0.83 9.47 26.86
CA ASN A 109 -0.58 10.89 27.09
C ASN A 109 0.86 11.26 26.69
N GLY A 110 0.98 12.31 25.86
CA GLY A 110 2.28 12.76 25.36
C GLY A 110 2.87 11.87 24.26
N VAL A 111 2.06 11.05 23.58
CA VAL A 111 2.50 10.27 22.43
C VAL A 111 1.65 10.65 21.23
N ASP A 112 2.31 11.10 20.16
CA ASP A 112 1.70 11.24 18.85
C ASP A 112 2.25 10.18 17.90
N VAL A 113 1.38 9.59 17.08
CA VAL A 113 1.74 8.56 16.09
C VAL A 113 1.18 8.94 14.74
N ARG A 114 2.04 8.86 13.72
CA ARG A 114 1.68 9.12 12.32
C ARG A 114 2.10 7.98 11.41
N VAL A 115 1.43 7.91 10.26
CA VAL A 115 1.70 6.93 9.21
C VAL A 115 2.50 7.61 8.09
N PRO A 116 3.78 7.27 7.89
CA PRO A 116 4.57 7.84 6.80
C PRO A 116 4.26 7.19 5.44
N GLY A 117 4.61 7.91 4.38
CA GLY A 117 4.69 7.33 3.04
C GLY A 117 3.36 7.11 2.33
N PHE A 118 2.28 7.81 2.72
CA PHE A 118 1.02 7.75 1.98
C PHE A 118 1.19 8.13 0.50
N GLY A 119 0.70 7.28 -0.41
CA GLY A 119 0.86 7.44 -1.86
C GLY A 119 2.25 7.05 -2.39
N LYS A 120 3.20 6.70 -1.53
CA LYS A 120 4.53 6.17 -1.86
C LYS A 120 4.58 4.67 -1.52
N THR A 121 5.65 3.99 -1.91
CA THR A 121 5.82 2.54 -1.66
C THR A 121 6.86 2.23 -0.59
N PHE A 122 7.73 3.17 -0.21
CA PHE A 122 8.86 2.85 0.67
C PHE A 122 8.45 2.28 2.05
N SER A 123 7.34 2.77 2.62
CA SER A 123 6.92 2.41 3.98
C SER A 123 6.28 1.04 4.11
N LEU A 124 5.96 0.39 2.98
CA LEU A 124 5.43 -0.98 2.90
C LEU A 124 6.42 -1.93 2.21
N GLU A 125 7.35 -1.43 1.39
CA GLU A 125 8.42 -2.25 0.80
C GLU A 125 9.36 -2.80 1.87
N PHE A 126 9.84 -1.91 2.75
CA PHE A 126 10.66 -2.28 3.90
C PHE A 126 10.07 -1.67 5.18
N LEU A 127 9.77 -2.52 6.16
CA LEU A 127 9.24 -2.11 7.46
C LEU A 127 10.33 -1.47 8.33
N ASP A 128 11.58 -1.88 8.16
CA ASP A 128 12.74 -1.26 8.80
C ASP A 128 13.43 -0.31 7.80
N PRO A 129 13.59 0.99 8.11
CA PRO A 129 14.31 1.94 7.26
C PRO A 129 15.76 1.55 6.92
N SER A 130 16.40 0.69 7.73
CA SER A 130 17.71 0.11 7.42
C SER A 130 17.70 -0.76 6.15
N LYS A 131 16.51 -1.15 5.68
CA LYS A 131 16.28 -2.12 4.60
C LYS A 131 16.89 -3.49 4.86
N SER A 132 17.01 -3.85 6.14
CA SER A 132 17.30 -5.22 6.55
C SER A 132 16.33 -6.19 5.88
N SER A 133 16.83 -7.35 5.45
CA SER A 133 16.02 -8.40 4.83
C SER A 133 14.89 -8.88 5.74
N VAL A 134 15.08 -8.82 7.07
CA VAL A 134 14.05 -9.12 8.08
C VAL A 134 12.83 -8.21 7.95
N GLY A 135 13.05 -6.95 7.54
CA GLY A 135 11.99 -5.97 7.32
C GLY A 135 11.42 -5.96 5.91
N SER A 136 11.90 -6.81 4.99
CA SER A 136 11.39 -6.85 3.61
C SER A 136 9.96 -7.41 3.58
N TYR A 137 9.03 -6.65 3.01
CA TYR A 137 7.63 -7.06 2.90
C TYR A 137 7.08 -6.93 1.47
N PHE A 138 6.68 -5.74 1.01
CA PHE A 138 6.22 -5.56 -0.37
C PHE A 138 7.34 -5.39 -1.40
N HIS A 139 8.60 -5.36 -0.98
CA HIS A 139 9.72 -5.03 -1.87
C HIS A 139 9.76 -5.88 -3.15
N THR A 140 9.74 -7.21 -3.01
CA THR A 140 9.79 -8.12 -4.17
C THR A 140 8.61 -7.94 -5.12
N MET A 141 7.42 -7.66 -4.58
CA MET A 141 6.22 -7.40 -5.37
C MET A 141 6.35 -6.09 -6.15
N VAL A 142 6.79 -5.03 -5.48
CA VAL A 142 6.96 -3.71 -6.11
C VAL A 142 8.08 -3.73 -7.15
N GLU A 143 9.19 -4.43 -6.89
CA GLU A 143 10.24 -4.66 -7.88
C GLU A 143 9.73 -5.40 -9.11
N SER A 144 8.88 -6.42 -8.93
CA SER A 144 8.27 -7.14 -10.06
C SER A 144 7.38 -6.22 -10.90
N LEU A 145 6.55 -5.39 -10.25
CA LEU A 145 5.71 -4.39 -10.94
C LEU A 145 6.59 -3.39 -11.71
N VAL A 146 7.67 -2.91 -11.10
CA VAL A 146 8.61 -1.99 -11.77
C VAL A 146 9.29 -2.66 -12.95
N GLY A 147 9.66 -3.94 -12.84
CA GLY A 147 10.15 -4.76 -13.96
C GLY A 147 9.14 -4.91 -15.10
N TRP A 148 7.83 -4.80 -14.82
CA TRP A 148 6.77 -4.76 -15.83
C TRP A 148 6.45 -3.35 -16.34
N GLY A 149 7.20 -2.33 -15.93
CA GLY A 149 7.07 -0.95 -16.41
C GLY A 149 6.18 -0.05 -15.56
N TYR A 150 5.87 -0.43 -14.32
CA TYR A 150 5.25 0.47 -13.34
C TYR A 150 6.28 1.45 -12.74
N MET A 151 5.82 2.61 -12.30
CA MET A 151 6.56 3.66 -11.63
C MET A 151 6.06 3.89 -10.20
N ARG A 152 6.97 3.71 -9.23
CA ARG A 152 6.71 3.93 -7.80
C ARG A 152 6.18 5.34 -7.54
N GLY A 153 5.08 5.43 -6.80
CA GLY A 153 4.45 6.69 -6.45
C GLY A 153 3.61 7.31 -7.56
N GLU A 154 3.53 6.68 -8.73
CA GLU A 154 2.74 7.14 -9.86
C GLU A 154 1.57 6.19 -10.15
N ASP A 155 1.84 5.07 -10.82
CA ASP A 155 0.87 4.04 -11.19
C ASP A 155 0.94 2.81 -10.27
N VAL A 156 1.97 2.69 -9.42
CA VAL A 156 1.95 1.83 -8.22
C VAL A 156 2.13 2.69 -6.96
N ARG A 157 1.12 2.69 -6.07
CA ARG A 157 1.09 3.53 -4.86
C ARG A 157 0.71 2.72 -3.63
N GLY A 158 1.31 3.04 -2.48
CA GLY A 158 0.90 2.50 -1.19
C GLY A 158 -0.20 3.31 -0.52
N ALA A 159 -1.08 2.62 0.20
CA ALA A 159 -2.06 3.19 1.11
C ALA A 159 -1.83 2.66 2.53
N PRO A 160 -0.70 3.04 3.18
CA PRO A 160 -0.42 2.64 4.56
C PRO A 160 -1.43 3.27 5.53
N TYR A 161 -1.65 2.60 6.66
CA TYR A 161 -2.59 3.06 7.69
C TYR A 161 -2.08 2.71 9.10
N ASP A 162 -2.78 3.22 10.13
CA ASP A 162 -2.52 2.82 11.52
C ASP A 162 -3.21 1.48 11.77
N TRP A 163 -2.50 0.39 11.51
CA TRP A 163 -2.97 -0.99 11.58
C TRP A 163 -3.43 -1.43 12.98
N ARG A 164 -3.09 -0.67 14.03
CA ARG A 164 -3.56 -0.92 15.41
C ARG A 164 -5.04 -0.59 15.59
N ARG A 165 -5.63 0.19 14.68
CA ARG A 165 -7.00 0.69 14.80
C ARG A 165 -7.94 -0.04 13.85
N ALA A 166 -9.11 -0.40 14.37
CA ALA A 166 -10.20 -0.88 13.53
C ALA A 166 -10.82 0.27 12.70
N PRO A 167 -11.37 -0.04 11.52
CA PRO A 167 -12.23 0.91 10.79
C PRO A 167 -13.44 1.30 11.65
N THR A 168 -13.66 2.59 11.88
CA THR A 168 -14.88 3.11 12.54
C THR A 168 -15.66 4.01 11.59
N ALA A 169 -16.92 4.35 11.86
CA ALA A 169 -17.66 5.31 11.03
C ALA A 169 -16.95 6.68 10.93
N ALA A 170 -16.14 7.06 11.92
CA ALA A 170 -15.35 8.30 11.93
C ALA A 170 -13.93 8.15 11.33
N THR A 171 -13.36 6.95 11.29
CA THR A 171 -11.98 6.68 10.82
C THR A 171 -11.92 5.52 9.82
N GLY A 172 -13.01 5.29 9.10
CA GLY A 172 -13.18 4.09 8.28
C GLY A 172 -12.11 3.99 7.19
N LEU A 173 -12.05 2.82 6.55
CA LEU A 173 -11.24 2.61 5.35
C LEU A 173 -11.45 3.74 4.31
N GLU A 174 -12.63 4.37 4.33
CA GLU A 174 -12.98 5.60 3.62
C GLU A 174 -12.05 6.81 3.85
N ARG A 175 -11.55 7.04 5.06
CA ARG A 175 -10.62 8.16 5.32
C ARG A 175 -9.16 7.77 5.18
N GLN A 176 -8.85 6.49 5.34
CA GLN A 176 -7.47 5.99 5.27
C GLN A 176 -7.08 5.61 3.84
N VAL A 177 -7.94 4.92 3.08
CA VAL A 177 -7.60 4.35 1.77
C VAL A 177 -8.18 5.15 0.59
N TYR A 178 -9.38 5.72 0.74
CA TYR A 178 -10.03 6.41 -0.39
C TYR A 178 -9.31 7.66 -0.89
N PRO A 179 -8.52 8.41 -0.09
CA PRO A 179 -7.72 9.50 -0.66
C PRO A 179 -6.75 9.00 -1.75
N CYS A 180 -6.20 7.78 -1.61
CA CYS A 180 -5.34 7.16 -2.63
C CYS A 180 -6.14 6.79 -3.87
N LEU A 181 -7.29 6.13 -3.68
CA LEU A 181 -8.20 5.76 -4.79
C LEU A 181 -8.68 6.99 -5.57
N ARG A 182 -9.01 8.09 -4.87
CA ARG A 182 -9.45 9.35 -5.48
C ARG A 182 -8.33 10.05 -6.25
N GLY A 183 -7.11 10.03 -5.71
CA GLY A 183 -5.93 10.58 -6.38
C GLY A 183 -5.65 9.88 -7.71
N ILE A 184 -5.74 8.55 -7.71
CA ILE A 184 -5.54 7.73 -8.91
C ILE A 184 -6.65 7.94 -9.94
N GLY A 185 -7.92 7.99 -9.51
CA GLY A 185 -9.03 8.26 -10.40
C GLY A 185 -8.86 9.59 -11.16
N ARG A 186 -8.35 10.63 -10.48
CA ARG A 186 -8.06 11.94 -11.11
C ARG A 186 -6.85 11.90 -12.05
N ALA A 187 -5.77 11.22 -11.65
CA ALA A 187 -4.55 11.09 -12.47
C ALA A 187 -4.79 10.33 -13.80
N LEU A 188 -5.81 9.48 -13.83
CA LEU A 188 -6.19 8.69 -15.01
C LEU A 188 -7.33 9.31 -15.83
N GLY A 189 -7.71 10.56 -15.55
CA GLY A 189 -8.80 11.24 -16.28
C GLY A 189 -10.20 10.73 -15.93
N GLY A 190 -10.35 9.92 -14.88
CA GLY A 190 -11.64 9.51 -14.35
C GLY A 190 -12.34 10.70 -13.68
N ARG A 191 -13.48 11.13 -14.24
CA ARG A 191 -14.43 11.96 -13.49
C ARG A 191 -14.87 11.14 -12.29
N GLY A 192 -14.44 11.54 -11.09
CA GLY A 192 -14.88 10.92 -9.85
C GLY A 192 -16.41 10.88 -9.86
N GLN A 193 -16.98 9.68 -9.94
CA GLN A 193 -18.40 9.54 -9.77
C GLN A 193 -18.71 9.93 -8.32
N ASP A 194 -19.63 10.87 -8.19
CA ASP A 194 -20.18 11.27 -6.91
C ASP A 194 -20.63 10.00 -6.17
N PRO A 195 -20.25 9.78 -4.89
CA PRO A 195 -20.68 8.61 -4.13
C PRO A 195 -22.22 8.50 -4.03
N ALA A 196 -22.94 9.56 -4.37
CA ALA A 196 -24.40 9.62 -4.42
C ALA A 196 -25.03 8.95 -5.66
N ARG A 197 -24.28 8.59 -6.71
CA ARG A 197 -24.83 7.81 -7.84
C ARG A 197 -24.70 6.32 -7.57
N LEU A 198 -25.78 5.76 -7.00
CA LEU A 198 -26.01 4.32 -6.88
C LEU A 198 -25.86 3.63 -8.24
N GLY A 199 -24.77 2.88 -8.40
CA GLY A 199 -24.55 1.92 -9.49
C GLY A 199 -24.01 0.56 -9.03
N LEU A 200 -23.69 0.38 -7.74
CA LEU A 200 -23.47 -0.95 -7.19
C LEU A 200 -24.81 -1.60 -6.91
N ARG A 201 -25.19 -2.55 -7.77
CA ARG A 201 -26.25 -3.52 -7.51
C ARG A 201 -25.88 -4.26 -6.21
N ARG A 202 -26.42 -3.81 -5.07
CA ARG A 202 -26.47 -4.63 -3.86
C ARG A 202 -27.25 -5.88 -4.22
N GLN A 203 -26.58 -7.03 -4.31
CA GLN A 203 -27.27 -8.28 -4.04
C GLN A 203 -27.66 -8.23 -2.56
N GLN A 204 -28.91 -7.84 -2.34
CA GLN A 204 -29.56 -7.97 -1.04
C GLN A 204 -29.75 -9.46 -0.79
N PRO A 205 -29.25 -10.04 0.32
CA PRO A 205 -29.62 -11.40 0.69
C PRO A 205 -31.11 -11.45 1.03
N ASP A 206 -31.78 -12.47 0.50
CA ASP A 206 -33.19 -12.76 0.70
C ASP A 206 -33.52 -12.97 2.20
N PRO A 207 -34.55 -12.34 2.80
CA PRO A 207 -34.78 -12.37 4.26
C PRO A 207 -35.30 -13.71 4.81
N SER A 208 -35.51 -14.73 3.97
CA SER A 208 -36.19 -15.97 4.33
C SER A 208 -35.27 -17.14 4.70
N HIS A 209 -33.98 -16.93 4.97
CA HIS A 209 -33.08 -17.99 5.44
C HIS A 209 -32.33 -17.62 6.72
N TRP A 210 -33.07 -17.53 7.82
CA TRP A 210 -32.47 -17.69 9.15
C TRP A 210 -32.37 -19.19 9.46
N ALA A 211 -31.18 -19.76 9.25
CA ALA A 211 -30.80 -21.06 9.81
C ALA A 211 -29.78 -20.84 10.94
N PRO A 212 -29.80 -21.66 12.00
CA PRO A 212 -29.05 -21.43 13.23
C PRO A 212 -27.58 -21.85 13.11
N GLU A 213 -26.71 -21.09 13.78
CA GLU A 213 -25.32 -21.36 14.18
C GLU A 213 -24.47 -22.27 13.26
N ASP A 214 -23.53 -21.64 12.56
CA ASP A 214 -22.56 -22.29 11.70
C ASP A 214 -21.50 -23.06 12.53
N PRO A 215 -21.42 -24.41 12.44
CA PRO A 215 -20.52 -25.23 13.25
C PRO A 215 -19.02 -24.96 12.97
N GLY A 216 -18.70 -24.25 11.90
CA GLY A 216 -17.33 -23.83 11.55
C GLY A 216 -16.72 -22.82 12.52
N ALA A 217 -17.53 -21.91 13.09
CA ALA A 217 -17.02 -20.90 14.03
C ALA A 217 -16.57 -21.52 15.37
N ALA A 218 -17.27 -22.56 15.82
CA ALA A 218 -16.92 -23.30 17.03
C ALA A 218 -15.65 -24.17 16.85
N ALA A 219 -15.34 -24.60 15.62
CA ALA A 219 -14.13 -25.35 15.31
C ALA A 219 -12.88 -24.46 15.34
N VAL A 220 -12.96 -23.23 14.82
CA VAL A 220 -11.84 -22.26 14.83
C VAL A 220 -11.49 -21.82 16.25
N CYS A 221 -12.49 -21.57 17.11
CA CYS A 221 -12.23 -21.27 18.53
C CYS A 221 -11.58 -22.45 19.28
N ARG A 222 -11.96 -23.70 18.98
CA ARG A 222 -11.35 -24.89 19.62
C ARG A 222 -9.91 -25.14 19.16
N PHE A 223 -9.59 -24.92 17.89
CA PHE A 223 -8.21 -25.02 17.40
C PHE A 223 -7.30 -23.94 18.02
N HIS A 224 -7.81 -22.72 18.22
CA HIS A 224 -7.03 -21.65 18.86
C HIS A 224 -6.73 -21.93 20.35
N GLN A 225 -7.66 -22.57 21.06
CA GLN A 225 -7.44 -22.97 22.47
C GLN A 225 -6.48 -24.15 22.61
N LEU A 226 -6.50 -25.12 21.67
CA LEU A 226 -5.54 -26.23 21.65
C LEU A 226 -4.11 -25.77 21.30
N ALA A 227 -3.96 -24.80 20.41
CA ALA A 227 -2.65 -24.21 20.08
C ALA A 227 -2.05 -23.43 21.27
N ALA A 228 -2.88 -22.71 22.03
CA ALA A 228 -2.44 -22.01 23.24
C ALA A 228 -2.03 -22.98 24.37
N ALA A 229 -2.72 -24.11 24.51
CA ALA A 229 -2.37 -25.15 25.48
C ALA A 229 -1.07 -25.90 25.13
N LEU A 230 -0.77 -26.11 23.83
CA LEU A 230 0.48 -26.73 23.40
C LEU A 230 1.70 -25.82 23.58
N GLN A 231 1.55 -24.48 23.48
CA GLN A 231 2.66 -23.56 23.73
C GLN A 231 3.07 -23.49 25.21
N LEU A 232 2.17 -23.79 26.13
CA LEU A 232 2.50 -23.87 27.57
C LEU A 232 3.27 -25.15 27.95
N TYR A 233 3.19 -26.21 27.14
CA TYR A 233 3.91 -27.48 27.38
C TYR A 233 5.32 -27.53 26.76
N LEU A 234 5.68 -26.58 25.90
CA LEU A 234 6.99 -26.51 25.24
C LEU A 234 7.95 -25.50 25.90
N VAL A 235 7.51 -24.84 26.98
CA VAL A 235 8.30 -23.85 27.75
C VAL A 235 8.47 -24.28 29.22
N THR A 236 8.43 -25.59 29.49
CA THR A 236 8.90 -26.20 30.74
C THR A 236 9.89 -27.30 30.42
#